data_AF-A0A924WYH8-F1
#
_entry.id   AF-A0A924WYH8-F1
#
_cell.length_a   1.000
_cell.length_b   1.000
_cell.length_c   1.000
_cell.angle_alpha   90.00
_cell.angle_beta   90.00
_cell.angle_gamma   90.00
#
_symmetry.space_group_name_H-M   'P 1'
#
loop_
_entity.id
_entity.type
_entity.pdbx_description
1 polymer ?
#
loop_
_entity_poly.entity_id
_entity_poly.type
_entity_poly.pdbx_seq_one_letter_code
_entity_poly.pdbx_strand_id
1 'polypeptide(L)'
;FVTLQENNAIATVDLVTGTVTDVKPLGFKNHGVIGLDASDRDQAVGSNNPAIKIKTVPGLFGMYQPDGIAAFSSAGQTYLITANEGDARAYTGLNEEARVSTLNLDATAFPNAATLKGNGPDSIGRLTVTNKLGDTDNDGDFDQLYVYGSRSFSIWKDDGTLVFDSGDSIEQMFKTGKLAYDGSLITFNANHSGSNNFDDRSDNKGPEPESVTLGVVDGVTYAFVGLERVGGVLMYDLTNPASPLLVDYLNSRDFDIAPTAGTLATVGDLGPEGLLFISAANSPTGLPLLVASNEVSGTVAVYSIPEPAGLSFLAASAMLVLRRRR
;
A
#
# COMPACT_ATOMS: atom_id res chain seq x y z
N PHE A 1 16.10 9.96 8.59
CA PHE A 1 15.77 9.46 7.24
C PHE A 1 14.54 10.20 6.76
N VAL A 2 14.50 10.56 5.49
CA VAL A 2 13.41 11.31 4.85
C VAL A 2 13.10 10.65 3.52
N THR A 3 11.82 10.45 3.21
CA THR A 3 11.39 9.94 1.91
C THR A 3 11.50 11.04 0.86
N LEU A 4 11.95 10.66 -0.33
CA LEU A 4 11.90 11.47 -1.55
C LEU A 4 10.98 10.74 -2.51
N GLN A 5 9.67 10.71 -2.20
CA GLN A 5 8.67 9.84 -2.80
C GLN A 5 8.68 9.88 -4.33
N GLU A 6 8.49 11.06 -4.93
CA GLU A 6 8.52 11.29 -6.39
C GLU A 6 9.86 10.89 -7.05
N ASN A 7 10.96 10.85 -6.28
CA ASN A 7 12.30 10.45 -6.74
C ASN A 7 12.63 8.98 -6.45
N ASN A 8 11.72 8.22 -5.83
CA ASN A 8 11.91 6.81 -5.46
C ASN A 8 13.21 6.59 -4.66
N ALA A 9 13.44 7.44 -3.66
CA ALA A 9 14.68 7.45 -2.87
C ALA A 9 14.44 7.77 -1.39
N ILE A 10 15.45 7.49 -0.56
CA ILE A 10 15.51 7.91 0.85
C ILE A 10 16.76 8.76 1.06
N ALA A 11 16.59 9.92 1.68
CA ALA A 11 17.68 10.78 2.12
C ALA A 11 18.05 10.52 3.59
N THR A 12 19.35 10.55 3.87
CA THR A 12 19.88 10.63 5.25
C THR A 12 20.23 12.09 5.54
N VAL A 13 19.69 12.61 6.65
CA VAL A 13 19.91 14.01 7.07
C VAL A 13 20.56 14.01 8.44
N ASP A 14 21.69 14.69 8.56
CA ASP A 14 22.30 15.02 9.83
C ASP A 14 21.60 16.26 10.41
N LEU A 15 20.88 16.07 11.52
CA LEU A 15 20.12 17.13 12.18
C LEU A 15 20.99 18.11 12.97
N VAL A 16 22.23 17.76 13.30
CA VAL A 16 23.17 18.66 13.99
C VAL A 16 23.75 19.67 13.01
N THR A 17 24.13 19.20 11.82
CA THR A 17 24.70 20.06 10.78
C THR A 17 23.66 20.62 9.81
N GLY A 18 22.45 20.04 9.77
CA GLY A 18 21.40 20.41 8.84
C GLY A 18 21.71 20.02 7.39
N THR A 19 22.49 18.95 7.18
CA THR A 19 22.97 18.54 5.85
C THR A 19 22.42 17.19 5.42
N VAL A 20 22.18 17.03 4.11
CA VAL A 20 21.92 15.72 3.49
C VAL A 20 23.27 15.01 3.33
N THR A 21 23.42 13.85 3.96
CA THR A 21 24.67 13.09 3.97
C THR A 21 24.69 11.93 2.98
N ASP A 22 23.51 11.43 2.59
CA ASP A 22 23.35 10.36 1.59
C ASP A 22 21.98 10.44 0.93
N VAL A 23 21.87 9.97 -0.32
CA VAL A 23 20.61 9.77 -1.04
C VAL A 23 20.66 8.39 -1.68
N LYS A 24 19.81 7.48 -1.19
CA LYS A 24 19.77 6.09 -1.62
C LYS A 24 18.58 5.86 -2.57
N PRO A 25 18.81 5.47 -3.83
CA PRO A 25 17.72 5.03 -4.71
C PRO A 25 17.19 3.67 -4.24
N LEU A 26 15.88 3.45 -4.34
CA LEU A 26 15.23 2.23 -3.85
C LEU A 26 15.14 1.11 -4.90
N GLY A 27 15.46 1.42 -6.16
CA GLY A 27 15.29 0.48 -7.27
C GLY A 27 13.81 0.18 -7.54
N PHE A 28 13.53 -0.99 -8.09
CA PHE A 28 12.19 -1.33 -8.57
C PHE A 28 11.79 -2.76 -8.22
N LYS A 29 10.51 -2.95 -7.90
CA LYS A 29 9.89 -4.28 -7.77
C LYS A 29 9.61 -4.84 -9.15
N ASN A 30 9.98 -6.10 -9.41
CA ASN A 30 9.69 -6.77 -10.67
C ASN A 30 8.31 -7.46 -10.65
N HIS A 31 7.33 -6.85 -11.32
CA HIS A 31 5.98 -7.41 -11.44
C HIS A 31 5.87 -8.55 -12.47
N GLY A 32 6.94 -8.86 -13.20
CA GLY A 32 7.08 -10.10 -13.95
C GLY A 32 7.32 -11.34 -13.05
N VAL A 33 7.64 -11.14 -11.77
CA VAL A 33 7.88 -12.22 -10.79
C VAL A 33 6.84 -12.19 -9.66
N ILE A 34 6.48 -11.00 -9.18
CA ILE A 34 5.45 -10.82 -8.15
C ILE A 34 4.20 -10.24 -8.79
N GLY A 35 3.03 -10.85 -8.54
CA GLY A 35 1.79 -10.44 -9.18
C GLY A 35 1.33 -9.03 -8.80
N LEU A 36 0.36 -8.54 -9.55
CA LEU A 36 -0.51 -7.43 -9.17
C LEU A 36 -1.84 -7.58 -9.92
N ASP A 37 -2.89 -6.95 -9.42
CA ASP A 37 -4.09 -6.74 -10.23
C ASP A 37 -3.98 -5.46 -11.07
N ALA A 38 -3.73 -5.58 -12.37
CA ALA A 38 -3.34 -4.45 -13.20
C ALA A 38 -4.51 -3.74 -13.92
N SER A 39 -5.77 -4.14 -13.69
CA SER A 39 -6.89 -3.62 -14.49
C SER A 39 -8.21 -3.66 -13.74
N ASP A 40 -8.92 -2.54 -13.75
CA ASP A 40 -10.32 -2.41 -13.30
C ASP A 40 -11.35 -2.75 -14.40
N ARG A 41 -10.91 -3.32 -15.53
CA ARG A 41 -11.76 -3.68 -16.69
C ARG A 41 -11.50 -5.10 -17.15
N ASP A 42 -11.37 -5.99 -16.20
CA ASP A 42 -10.97 -7.37 -16.42
C ASP A 42 -12.13 -8.37 -16.29
N GLN A 43 -13.36 -7.84 -16.16
CA GLN A 43 -14.62 -8.57 -16.01
C GLN A 43 -14.79 -9.73 -17.00
N ALA A 44 -15.37 -10.83 -16.51
CA ALA A 44 -15.80 -11.92 -17.38
C ALA A 44 -16.86 -11.44 -18.38
N VAL A 45 -16.91 -12.05 -19.56
CA VAL A 45 -17.95 -11.75 -20.56
C VAL A 45 -19.33 -11.97 -19.94
N GLY A 46 -20.13 -10.90 -19.89
CA GLY A 46 -21.47 -10.92 -19.27
C GLY A 46 -21.52 -10.51 -17.79
N SER A 47 -20.39 -10.15 -17.18
CA SER A 47 -20.34 -9.50 -15.86
C SER A 47 -20.32 -7.98 -16.00
N ASN A 48 -20.97 -7.30 -15.06
CA ASN A 48 -20.89 -5.84 -14.91
C ASN A 48 -19.83 -5.40 -13.89
N ASN A 49 -19.24 -6.34 -13.15
CA ASN A 49 -18.20 -6.08 -12.15
C ASN A 49 -16.85 -6.61 -12.65
N PRO A 50 -15.74 -5.90 -12.36
CA PRO A 50 -14.39 -6.42 -12.56
C PRO A 50 -14.18 -7.73 -11.77
N ALA A 51 -13.19 -8.51 -12.20
CA ALA A 51 -12.71 -9.69 -11.49
C ALA A 51 -11.45 -9.32 -10.69
N ILE A 52 -10.97 -10.23 -9.82
CA ILE A 52 -9.66 -10.06 -9.17
C ILE A 52 -8.63 -10.92 -9.91
N LYS A 53 -7.76 -10.29 -10.69
CA LYS A 53 -6.73 -10.93 -11.51
C LYS A 53 -5.31 -10.48 -11.15
N ILE A 54 -4.92 -10.83 -9.93
CA ILE A 54 -3.52 -10.80 -9.51
C ILE A 54 -2.70 -11.78 -10.37
N LYS A 55 -1.87 -11.24 -11.26
CA LYS A 55 -1.00 -11.99 -12.18
C LYS A 55 0.34 -11.28 -12.38
N THR A 56 1.35 -12.02 -12.82
CA THR A 56 2.62 -11.42 -13.22
C THR A 56 2.51 -10.81 -14.62
N VAL A 57 3.24 -9.72 -14.84
CA VAL A 57 3.31 -9.00 -16.12
C VAL A 57 4.79 -8.78 -16.46
N PRO A 58 5.37 -9.58 -17.38
CA PRO A 58 6.75 -9.39 -17.82
C PRO A 58 6.98 -7.97 -18.36
N GLY A 59 8.13 -7.38 -18.04
CA GLY A 59 8.48 -6.01 -18.43
C GLY A 59 7.81 -4.91 -17.61
N LEU A 60 6.99 -5.26 -16.61
CA LEU A 60 6.37 -4.31 -15.68
C LEU A 60 7.13 -4.26 -14.35
N PHE A 61 7.35 -3.05 -13.87
CA PHE A 61 8.03 -2.78 -12.61
C PHE A 61 7.24 -1.79 -11.76
N GLY A 62 7.34 -1.90 -10.43
CA GLY A 62 6.77 -0.96 -9.48
C GLY A 62 7.85 -0.11 -8.83
N MET A 63 7.68 1.20 -8.81
CA MET A 63 8.57 2.12 -8.12
C MET A 63 8.19 2.15 -6.64
N TYR A 64 9.13 1.93 -5.71
CA TYR A 64 8.78 1.87 -4.27
C TYR A 64 8.17 3.18 -3.76
N GLN A 65 8.69 4.35 -4.17
CA GLN A 65 8.07 5.67 -3.95
C GLN A 65 7.32 5.80 -2.60
N PRO A 66 8.03 5.69 -1.48
CA PRO A 66 7.35 5.66 -0.20
C PRO A 66 6.90 7.05 0.24
N ASP A 67 5.68 7.16 0.72
CA ASP A 67 5.20 8.36 1.42
C ASP A 67 5.59 8.25 2.91
N GLY A 68 5.01 7.28 3.60
CA GLY A 68 5.31 6.97 4.98
C GLY A 68 6.66 6.27 5.20
N ILE A 69 7.36 6.67 6.27
CA ILE A 69 8.57 6.00 6.78
C ILE A 69 8.61 5.99 8.30
N ALA A 70 9.07 4.88 8.88
CA ALA A 70 9.42 4.79 10.29
C ALA A 70 10.69 3.98 10.50
N ALA A 71 11.41 4.23 11.60
CA ALA A 71 12.64 3.51 11.92
C ALA A 71 12.50 2.73 13.23
N PHE A 72 13.04 1.52 13.28
CA PHE A 72 13.09 0.70 14.49
C PHE A 72 14.42 -0.03 14.60
N SER A 73 14.72 -0.55 15.79
CA SER A 73 15.90 -1.38 16.01
C SER A 73 15.48 -2.78 16.41
N SER A 74 16.09 -3.79 15.80
CA SER A 74 15.92 -5.19 16.17
C SER A 74 17.28 -5.88 16.17
N ALA A 75 17.61 -6.56 17.26
CA ALA A 75 18.90 -7.22 17.48
C ALA A 75 20.13 -6.32 17.22
N GLY A 76 20.04 -5.02 17.55
CA GLY A 76 21.13 -4.05 17.38
C GLY A 76 21.31 -3.50 15.96
N GLN A 77 20.49 -3.92 14.99
CA GLN A 77 20.44 -3.37 13.64
C GLN A 77 19.29 -2.37 13.53
N THR A 78 19.54 -1.20 12.93
CA THR A 78 18.50 -0.25 12.56
C THR A 78 17.85 -0.66 11.23
N TYR A 79 16.52 -0.68 11.23
CA TYR A 79 15.70 -0.95 10.07
C TYR A 79 14.79 0.25 9.80
N LEU A 80 14.45 0.43 8.54
CA LEU A 80 13.45 1.38 8.06
C LEU A 80 12.27 0.58 7.53
N ILE A 81 11.05 0.92 7.90
CA ILE A 81 9.84 0.45 7.24
C ILE A 81 9.26 1.59 6.41
N THR A 82 8.83 1.29 5.19
CA THR A 82 8.27 2.27 4.25
C THR A 82 6.92 1.81 3.71
N ALA A 83 5.98 2.73 3.57
CA ALA A 83 4.68 2.51 2.92
C ALA A 83 4.77 3.01 1.47
N ASN A 84 4.65 2.10 0.51
CA ASN A 84 5.05 2.32 -0.88
C ASN A 84 3.86 2.73 -1.75
N GLU A 85 3.33 3.91 -1.46
CA GLU A 85 2.10 4.45 -2.04
C GLU A 85 2.26 4.74 -3.53
N GLY A 86 3.25 5.57 -3.87
CA GLY A 86 3.47 6.10 -5.21
C GLY A 86 2.87 7.46 -5.45
N ASP A 87 3.70 8.41 -5.91
CA ASP A 87 3.21 9.68 -6.44
C ASP A 87 3.92 10.07 -7.74
N ALA A 88 3.19 10.74 -8.61
CA ALA A 88 3.67 11.18 -9.90
C ALA A 88 4.14 12.63 -9.84
N ARG A 89 5.24 12.94 -10.54
CA ARG A 89 5.62 14.34 -10.76
C ARG A 89 4.62 14.97 -11.72
N ALA A 90 3.66 15.70 -11.16
CA ALA A 90 2.59 16.36 -11.90
C ALA A 90 2.44 17.83 -11.45
N TYR A 91 2.97 18.74 -12.25
CA TYR A 91 2.89 20.18 -12.03
C TYR A 91 2.82 20.94 -13.35
N THR A 92 2.61 22.25 -13.30
CA THR A 92 2.46 23.06 -14.52
C THR A 92 3.68 22.88 -15.44
N GLY A 93 3.47 22.30 -16.63
CA GLY A 93 4.52 22.03 -17.61
C GLY A 93 5.14 20.62 -17.54
N LEU A 94 4.79 19.79 -16.55
CA LEU A 94 5.22 18.39 -16.47
C LEU A 94 4.06 17.50 -15.99
N ASN A 95 3.73 16.49 -16.79
CA ASN A 95 2.93 15.36 -16.33
C ASN A 95 3.62 14.07 -16.78
N GLU A 96 4.02 13.27 -15.80
CA GLU A 96 4.70 12.00 -16.06
C GLU A 96 3.72 10.84 -16.20
N GLU A 97 2.46 10.99 -15.85
CA GLU A 97 1.47 9.91 -15.99
C GLU A 97 1.11 9.66 -17.46
N ALA A 98 1.05 8.39 -17.83
CA ALA A 98 0.48 7.92 -19.08
C ALA A 98 -0.27 6.61 -18.84
N ARG A 99 -1.28 6.35 -19.68
CA ARG A 99 -1.94 5.04 -19.73
C ARG A 99 -1.13 4.15 -20.65
N VAL A 100 -0.95 2.86 -20.33
CA VAL A 100 -0.21 1.93 -21.22
C VAL A 100 -0.77 1.93 -22.65
N SER A 101 -2.09 2.08 -22.82
CA SER A 101 -2.76 2.19 -24.12
C SER A 101 -2.28 3.36 -24.99
N THR A 102 -1.70 4.42 -24.40
CA THR A 102 -1.20 5.58 -25.14
C THR A 102 0.28 5.49 -25.50
N LEU A 103 1.05 4.56 -24.90
CA LEU A 103 2.49 4.44 -25.11
C LEU A 103 2.82 3.66 -26.39
N ASN A 104 3.95 3.99 -27.03
CA ASN A 104 4.54 3.12 -28.04
C ASN A 104 5.36 2.05 -27.32
N LEU A 105 5.06 0.77 -27.53
CA LEU A 105 5.74 -0.34 -26.83
C LEU A 105 6.67 -1.04 -27.82
N ASP A 106 7.89 -1.36 -27.39
CA ASP A 106 8.83 -2.13 -28.20
C ASP A 106 8.21 -3.48 -28.59
N ALA A 107 8.35 -3.84 -29.86
CA ALA A 107 7.79 -5.08 -30.39
C ALA A 107 8.56 -6.33 -29.90
N THR A 108 9.82 -6.18 -29.51
CA THR A 108 10.65 -7.29 -28.99
C THR A 108 10.36 -7.54 -27.51
N ALA A 109 10.28 -6.49 -26.70
CA ALA A 109 9.97 -6.55 -25.28
C ALA A 109 8.49 -6.88 -25.03
N PHE A 110 7.59 -6.33 -25.85
CA PHE A 110 6.15 -6.53 -25.76
C PHE A 110 5.56 -7.09 -27.06
N PRO A 111 5.87 -8.34 -27.44
CA PRO A 111 5.34 -8.96 -28.66
C PRO A 111 3.80 -9.10 -28.68
N ASN A 112 3.15 -8.94 -27.53
CA ASN A 112 1.70 -8.93 -27.33
C ASN A 112 1.13 -7.52 -27.06
N ALA A 113 1.81 -6.45 -27.49
CA ALA A 113 1.42 -5.06 -27.25
C ALA A 113 -0.05 -4.76 -27.58
N ALA A 114 -0.59 -5.31 -28.68
CA ALA A 114 -2.00 -5.12 -29.05
C ALA A 114 -2.99 -5.61 -27.98
N THR A 115 -2.69 -6.74 -27.31
CA THR A 115 -3.49 -7.26 -26.21
C THR A 115 -3.29 -6.44 -24.94
N LEU A 116 -2.03 -6.11 -24.60
CA LEU A 116 -1.70 -5.34 -23.40
C LEU A 116 -2.37 -3.96 -23.42
N LYS A 117 -2.33 -3.28 -24.57
CA LYS A 117 -2.90 -1.93 -24.77
C LYS A 117 -4.42 -1.90 -24.91
N GLY A 118 -5.09 -3.06 -24.94
CA GLY A 118 -6.54 -3.15 -25.01
C GLY A 118 -7.25 -2.71 -23.73
N ASN A 119 -8.56 -2.95 -23.68
CA ASN A 119 -9.41 -2.74 -22.51
C ASN A 119 -10.18 -4.02 -22.14
N GLY A 120 -9.59 -5.18 -22.46
CA GLY A 120 -10.20 -6.49 -22.25
C GLY A 120 -9.71 -7.19 -20.98
N PRO A 121 -10.24 -8.40 -20.72
CA PRO A 121 -9.95 -9.23 -19.55
C PRO A 121 -8.46 -9.46 -19.21
N ASP A 122 -7.58 -9.37 -20.21
CA ASP A 122 -6.15 -9.61 -20.06
C ASP A 122 -5.29 -8.36 -20.26
N SER A 123 -5.91 -7.25 -20.61
CA SER A 123 -5.24 -5.99 -20.95
C SER A 123 -4.85 -5.22 -19.70
N ILE A 124 -3.79 -4.44 -19.84
CA ILE A 124 -3.33 -3.45 -18.86
C ILE A 124 -3.35 -2.04 -19.46
N GLY A 125 -4.10 -1.83 -20.56
CA GLY A 125 -4.06 -0.58 -21.32
C GLY A 125 -4.51 0.64 -20.52
N ARG A 126 -5.28 0.40 -19.45
CA ARG A 126 -5.66 1.42 -18.48
C ARG A 126 -4.64 1.59 -17.35
N LEU A 127 -3.70 0.69 -17.14
CA LEU A 127 -2.72 0.86 -16.08
C LEU A 127 -1.96 2.19 -16.26
N THR A 128 -1.89 2.98 -15.18
CA THR A 128 -1.16 4.24 -15.16
C THR A 128 0.32 3.98 -14.84
N VAL A 129 1.20 4.49 -15.69
CA VAL A 129 2.66 4.33 -15.62
C VAL A 129 3.33 5.69 -15.83
N THR A 130 4.63 5.78 -15.52
CA THR A 130 5.43 6.94 -15.90
C THR A 130 5.79 6.92 -17.39
N ASN A 131 5.82 8.09 -18.03
CA ASN A 131 6.28 8.31 -19.40
C ASN A 131 7.75 8.78 -19.47
N LYS A 132 8.47 8.77 -18.34
CA LYS A 132 9.88 9.23 -18.24
C LYS A 132 10.90 8.12 -18.01
N LEU A 133 10.46 6.87 -17.89
CA LEU A 133 11.30 5.68 -17.75
C LEU A 133 10.72 4.58 -18.64
N GLY A 134 11.58 3.72 -19.19
CA GLY A 134 11.12 2.56 -19.98
C GLY A 134 11.77 2.40 -21.34
N ASP A 135 12.29 3.49 -21.91
CA ASP A 135 13.08 3.49 -23.16
C ASP A 135 14.56 3.24 -22.80
N THR A 136 15.00 1.98 -22.90
CA THR A 136 16.32 1.55 -22.43
C THR A 136 17.41 1.68 -23.49
N ASP A 137 17.03 1.73 -24.77
CA ASP A 137 17.96 1.90 -25.89
C ASP A 137 17.88 3.27 -26.59
N ASN A 138 16.95 4.14 -26.17
CA ASN A 138 16.71 5.50 -26.65
C ASN A 138 16.18 5.59 -28.09
N ASP A 139 15.39 4.63 -28.54
CA ASP A 139 14.79 4.64 -29.86
C ASP A 139 13.39 5.30 -29.92
N GLY A 140 12.84 5.65 -28.76
CA GLY A 140 11.58 6.35 -28.60
C GLY A 140 10.36 5.46 -28.39
N ASP A 141 10.54 4.15 -28.24
CA ASP A 141 9.53 3.25 -27.70
C ASP A 141 9.89 2.75 -26.29
N PHE A 142 8.99 1.99 -25.67
CA PHE A 142 9.15 1.54 -24.29
C PHE A 142 9.45 0.04 -24.27
N ASP A 143 10.64 -0.33 -23.79
CA ASP A 143 11.08 -1.69 -23.48
C ASP A 143 10.56 -2.19 -22.13
N GLN A 144 10.28 -1.26 -21.21
CA GLN A 144 9.84 -1.53 -19.86
C GLN A 144 8.77 -0.53 -19.42
N LEU A 145 7.94 -0.94 -18.47
CA LEU A 145 6.86 -0.13 -17.92
C LEU A 145 7.04 0.00 -16.41
N TYR A 146 6.78 1.19 -15.87
CA TYR A 146 6.97 1.49 -14.45
C TYR A 146 5.70 2.11 -13.85
N VAL A 147 5.03 1.39 -12.94
CA VAL A 147 3.87 1.89 -12.18
C VAL A 147 4.32 2.73 -11.00
N TYR A 148 3.46 3.67 -10.60
CA TYR A 148 3.61 4.42 -9.37
C TYR A 148 3.29 3.52 -8.17
N GLY A 149 4.14 3.60 -7.16
CA GLY A 149 4.06 2.75 -5.99
C GLY A 149 4.39 1.30 -6.31
N SER A 150 4.63 0.54 -5.25
CA SER A 150 4.87 -0.90 -5.38
C SER A 150 3.75 -1.74 -4.76
N ARG A 151 2.65 -1.11 -4.33
CA ARG A 151 1.46 -1.76 -3.75
C ARG A 151 1.77 -2.56 -2.48
N SER A 152 2.83 -2.17 -1.79
CA SER A 152 3.38 -2.91 -0.64
C SER A 152 3.85 -1.97 0.46
N PHE A 153 4.29 -2.56 1.56
CA PHE A 153 5.28 -1.91 2.41
C PHE A 153 6.59 -2.69 2.30
N SER A 154 7.69 -2.04 2.61
CA SER A 154 9.03 -2.65 2.61
C SER A 154 9.76 -2.42 3.92
N ILE A 155 10.67 -3.32 4.26
CA ILE A 155 11.62 -3.17 5.35
C ILE A 155 13.03 -3.18 4.76
N TRP A 156 13.80 -2.17 5.11
CA TRP A 156 15.17 -1.91 4.67
C TRP A 156 16.10 -1.90 5.86
N LYS A 157 17.38 -2.18 5.65
CA LYS A 157 18.43 -1.73 6.56
C LYS A 157 18.70 -0.25 6.33
N ASP A 158 19.32 0.40 7.31
CA ASP A 158 19.79 1.78 7.21
C ASP A 158 20.85 2.01 6.12
N ASP A 159 21.54 0.96 5.68
CA ASP A 159 22.44 1.00 4.52
C ASP A 159 21.73 0.96 3.15
N GLY A 160 20.40 0.76 3.12
CA GLY A 160 19.58 0.66 1.91
C GLY A 160 19.33 -0.76 1.41
N THR A 161 19.84 -1.79 2.09
CA THR A 161 19.57 -3.19 1.74
C THR A 161 18.10 -3.52 1.99
N LEU A 162 17.38 -3.98 0.96
CA LEU A 162 16.02 -4.50 1.11
C LEU A 162 16.05 -5.83 1.91
N VAL A 163 15.28 -5.89 2.99
CA VAL A 163 15.18 -7.05 3.88
C VAL A 163 13.88 -7.82 3.62
N PHE A 164 12.80 -7.09 3.44
CA PHE A 164 11.47 -7.65 3.19
C PHE A 164 10.67 -6.68 2.33
N ASP A 165 9.84 -7.22 1.45
CA ASP A 165 8.78 -6.48 0.79
C ASP A 165 7.51 -7.34 0.85
N SER A 166 6.37 -6.70 1.13
CA SER A 166 5.11 -7.44 1.25
C SER A 166 4.59 -8.02 -0.07
N GLY A 167 5.26 -7.79 -1.20
CA GLY A 167 4.92 -8.37 -2.49
C GLY A 167 3.53 -7.97 -2.94
N ASP A 168 2.74 -8.97 -3.33
CA ASP A 168 1.32 -8.88 -3.65
C ASP A 168 0.42 -9.29 -2.46
N SER A 169 1.00 -9.51 -1.26
CA SER A 169 0.28 -10.13 -0.14
C SER A 169 -0.95 -9.34 0.28
N ILE A 170 -0.94 -8.01 0.23
CA ILE A 170 -2.10 -7.19 0.60
C ILE A 170 -3.28 -7.50 -0.33
N GLU A 171 -3.07 -7.48 -1.65
CA GLU A 171 -4.10 -7.82 -2.64
C GLU A 171 -4.55 -9.29 -2.49
N GLN A 172 -3.61 -10.22 -2.26
CA GLN A 172 -3.96 -11.64 -2.03
C GLN A 172 -4.84 -11.82 -0.79
N MET A 173 -4.60 -11.05 0.28
CA MET A 173 -5.40 -11.12 1.50
C MET A 173 -6.81 -10.53 1.31
N PHE A 174 -6.96 -9.45 0.53
CA PHE A 174 -8.29 -8.99 0.11
C PHE A 174 -9.01 -10.04 -0.74
N LYS A 175 -8.33 -10.61 -1.75
CA LYS A 175 -8.87 -11.64 -2.63
C LYS A 175 -9.38 -12.88 -1.89
N THR A 176 -8.68 -13.28 -0.83
CA THR A 176 -8.99 -14.49 -0.05
C THR A 176 -9.95 -14.24 1.10
N GLY A 177 -10.36 -12.99 1.35
CA GLY A 177 -11.21 -12.62 2.48
C GLY A 177 -10.49 -12.68 3.84
N LYS A 178 -9.17 -12.85 3.86
CA LYS A 178 -8.38 -12.97 5.10
C LYS A 178 -8.45 -11.71 5.98
N LEU A 179 -8.72 -10.55 5.36
CA LEU A 179 -8.84 -9.27 6.07
C LEU A 179 -10.24 -9.05 6.68
N ALA A 180 -11.26 -9.81 6.29
CA ALA A 180 -12.57 -9.73 6.92
C ALA A 180 -12.66 -10.66 8.13
N TYR A 181 -13.16 -10.14 9.24
CA TYR A 181 -13.34 -10.92 10.46
C TYR A 181 -14.32 -12.10 10.30
N ASP A 182 -15.31 -11.97 9.42
CA ASP A 182 -16.29 -13.01 9.08
C ASP A 182 -15.93 -13.82 7.83
N GLY A 183 -14.75 -13.57 7.24
CA GLY A 183 -14.30 -14.20 6.00
C GLY A 183 -15.03 -13.74 4.74
N SER A 184 -15.86 -12.68 4.82
CA SER A 184 -16.44 -12.04 3.64
C SER A 184 -15.37 -11.33 2.80
N LEU A 185 -15.67 -11.04 1.52
CA LEU A 185 -14.79 -10.21 0.72
C LEU A 185 -15.05 -8.75 1.08
N ILE A 186 -14.04 -8.08 1.62
CA ILE A 186 -13.99 -6.62 1.66
C ILE A 186 -13.83 -6.13 0.22
N THR A 187 -14.44 -4.99 -0.11
CA THR A 187 -14.34 -4.42 -1.46
C THR A 187 -12.88 -4.28 -1.87
N PHE A 188 -12.48 -5.04 -2.89
CA PHE A 188 -11.11 -5.10 -3.39
C PHE A 188 -10.73 -3.79 -4.09
N ASN A 189 -9.54 -3.26 -3.82
CA ASN A 189 -8.96 -2.07 -4.46
C ASN A 189 -9.99 -0.97 -4.78
N ALA A 190 -10.84 -0.64 -3.80
CA ALA A 190 -11.86 0.39 -3.91
C ALA A 190 -11.25 1.79 -3.75
N ASN A 191 -11.80 2.77 -4.45
CA ASN A 191 -11.47 4.16 -4.36
C ASN A 191 -12.17 4.78 -3.15
N HIS A 192 -11.66 5.88 -2.64
CA HIS A 192 -12.27 6.62 -1.54
C HIS A 192 -13.32 7.65 -2.00
N SER A 193 -13.76 7.60 -3.27
CA SER A 193 -14.74 8.55 -3.81
C SER A 193 -15.72 7.86 -4.74
N GLY A 194 -16.94 8.40 -4.85
CA GLY A 194 -17.98 7.84 -5.70
C GLY A 194 -18.75 6.73 -4.99
N SER A 195 -18.65 5.49 -5.47
CA SER A 195 -19.63 4.44 -5.19
C SER A 195 -19.08 3.20 -4.48
N ASN A 196 -17.90 3.26 -3.84
CA ASN A 196 -17.19 2.08 -3.30
C ASN A 196 -17.11 0.96 -4.36
N ASN A 197 -16.80 1.30 -5.62
CA ASN A 197 -16.85 0.30 -6.66
C ASN A 197 -15.82 -0.79 -6.34
N PHE A 198 -16.23 -2.03 -6.59
CA PHE A 198 -15.30 -3.13 -6.55
C PHE A 198 -14.25 -2.93 -7.63
N ASP A 199 -12.99 -2.97 -7.22
CA ASP A 199 -11.83 -2.95 -8.09
C ASP A 199 -11.78 -1.76 -9.04
N ASP A 200 -11.68 -0.54 -8.51
CA ASP A 200 -11.60 0.71 -9.29
C ASP A 200 -10.29 1.48 -9.08
N ARG A 201 -9.31 0.87 -8.39
CA ARG A 201 -7.94 1.40 -8.24
C ARG A 201 -6.83 0.47 -8.74
N SER A 202 -7.16 -0.73 -9.25
CA SER A 202 -6.19 -1.66 -9.85
C SER A 202 -5.56 -1.16 -11.14
N ASP A 203 -6.21 -0.28 -11.89
CA ASP A 203 -5.58 0.40 -13.03
C ASP A 203 -4.62 1.54 -12.61
N ASN A 204 -4.47 1.78 -11.30
CA ASN A 204 -3.56 2.76 -10.72
C ASN A 204 -2.68 2.05 -9.65
N LYS A 205 -2.74 2.51 -8.40
CA LYS A 205 -1.84 2.14 -7.30
C LYS A 205 -2.39 1.01 -6.40
N GLY A 206 -3.55 0.43 -6.74
CA GLY A 206 -4.12 -0.76 -6.07
C GLY A 206 -4.51 -0.52 -4.60
N PRO A 207 -3.93 -1.25 -3.63
CA PRO A 207 -4.28 -1.13 -2.22
C PRO A 207 -3.72 0.13 -1.54
N GLU A 208 -2.76 0.82 -2.16
CA GLU A 208 -2.18 2.11 -1.70
C GLU A 208 -1.76 2.18 -0.22
N PRO A 209 -0.71 1.45 0.19
CA PRO A 209 -0.07 1.66 1.47
C PRO A 209 0.55 3.05 1.53
N GLU A 210 -0.05 3.92 2.33
CA GLU A 210 0.20 5.36 2.39
C GLU A 210 1.14 5.72 3.53
N SER A 211 0.70 5.40 4.73
CA SER A 211 1.41 5.74 5.94
C SER A 211 1.90 4.53 6.70
N VAL A 212 2.93 4.75 7.51
CA VAL A 212 3.38 3.75 8.48
C VAL A 212 3.77 4.42 9.79
N THR A 213 3.31 3.85 10.90
CA THR A 213 3.80 4.16 12.24
C THR A 213 4.15 2.90 13.00
N LEU A 214 4.86 3.06 14.11
CA LEU A 214 5.33 1.96 14.93
C LEU A 214 4.82 2.10 16.35
N GLY A 215 4.55 0.96 16.99
CA GLY A 215 4.19 0.90 18.40
C GLY A 215 4.76 -0.33 19.08
N VAL A 216 5.01 -0.23 20.39
CA VAL A 216 5.40 -1.38 21.20
C VAL A 216 4.23 -1.76 22.09
N VAL A 217 3.79 -3.02 21.97
CA VAL A 217 2.76 -3.62 22.81
C VAL A 217 3.36 -4.89 23.40
N ASP A 218 3.38 -4.99 24.72
CA ASP A 218 3.95 -6.13 25.48
C ASP A 218 5.37 -6.53 25.08
N GLY A 219 6.19 -5.52 24.76
CA GLY A 219 7.59 -5.71 24.35
C GLY A 219 7.77 -6.13 22.88
N VAL A 220 6.68 -6.35 22.14
CA VAL A 220 6.69 -6.63 20.70
C VAL A 220 6.53 -5.33 19.93
N THR A 221 7.36 -5.13 18.91
CA THR A 221 7.24 -3.98 18.00
C THR A 221 6.25 -4.35 16.89
N TYR A 222 5.26 -3.49 16.69
CA TYR A 222 4.27 -3.60 15.63
C TYR A 222 4.39 -2.44 14.65
N ALA A 223 4.18 -2.74 13.37
CA ALA A 223 3.91 -1.74 12.34
C ALA A 223 2.41 -1.58 12.13
N PHE A 224 2.00 -0.34 11.91
CA PHE A 224 0.65 0.03 11.51
C PHE A 224 0.75 0.70 10.15
N VAL A 225 0.21 0.06 9.11
CA VAL A 225 0.30 0.51 7.71
C VAL A 225 -1.07 0.96 7.24
N GLY A 226 -1.24 2.24 6.96
CA GLY A 226 -2.51 2.82 6.48
C GLY A 226 -2.70 2.54 4.99
N LEU A 227 -3.94 2.21 4.59
CA LEU A 227 -4.32 2.05 3.19
C LEU A 227 -5.24 3.22 2.79
N GLU A 228 -4.75 4.16 1.98
CA GLU A 228 -5.47 5.42 1.68
C GLU A 228 -6.82 5.16 1.01
N ARG A 229 -6.84 4.39 -0.09
CA ARG A 229 -8.04 4.27 -0.94
C ARG A 229 -9.11 3.36 -0.38
N VAL A 230 -8.78 2.09 -0.21
CA VAL A 230 -9.72 1.10 0.33
C VAL A 230 -10.03 1.41 1.81
N GLY A 231 -9.13 2.11 2.49
CA GLY A 231 -9.25 2.56 3.87
C GLY A 231 -8.67 1.57 4.86
N GLY A 232 -8.59 1.99 6.12
CA GLY A 232 -8.18 1.15 7.22
C GLY A 232 -6.67 1.01 7.40
N VAL A 233 -6.28 0.26 8.44
CA VAL A 233 -4.90 0.12 8.90
C VAL A 233 -4.57 -1.34 9.14
N LEU A 234 -3.52 -1.84 8.48
CA LEU A 234 -2.97 -3.17 8.71
C LEU A 234 -2.02 -3.13 9.91
N MET A 235 -2.10 -4.12 10.80
CA MET A 235 -1.18 -4.29 11.92
C MET A 235 -0.27 -5.50 11.67
N TYR A 236 1.05 -5.30 11.73
CA TYR A 236 2.06 -6.35 11.53
C TYR A 236 2.99 -6.49 12.73
N ASP A 237 3.23 -7.72 13.17
CA ASP A 237 4.26 -8.07 14.14
C ASP A 237 5.64 -8.04 13.47
N LEU A 238 6.58 -7.26 14.02
CA LEU A 238 7.95 -7.09 13.52
C LEU A 238 9.01 -7.88 14.31
N THR A 239 8.62 -8.88 15.10
CA THR A 239 9.55 -9.75 15.83
C THR A 239 10.63 -10.33 14.91
N ASN A 240 10.25 -10.70 13.68
CA ASN A 240 11.18 -11.03 12.61
C ASN A 240 11.04 -10.03 11.44
N PRO A 241 11.95 -9.06 11.28
CA PRO A 241 11.90 -8.07 10.21
C PRO A 241 11.98 -8.67 8.79
N ALA A 242 12.51 -9.88 8.65
CA ALA A 242 12.57 -10.59 7.36
C ALA A 242 11.28 -11.37 7.04
N SER A 243 10.36 -11.49 7.99
CA SER A 243 9.08 -12.15 7.82
C SER A 243 8.01 -11.57 8.76
N PRO A 244 7.59 -10.30 8.57
CA PRO A 244 6.51 -9.71 9.35
C PRO A 244 5.21 -10.54 9.26
N LEU A 245 4.47 -10.62 10.35
CA LEU A 245 3.22 -11.37 10.41
C LEU A 245 2.03 -10.43 10.54
N LEU A 246 1.05 -10.56 9.65
CA LEU A 246 -0.22 -9.84 9.79
C LEU A 246 -0.92 -10.29 11.07
N VAL A 247 -1.30 -9.32 11.90
CA VAL A 247 -2.05 -9.49 13.14
C VAL A 247 -3.52 -9.16 12.92
N ASP A 248 -3.80 -7.99 12.35
CA ASP A 248 -5.17 -7.48 12.20
C ASP A 248 -5.29 -6.46 11.07
N TYR A 249 -6.53 -6.16 10.67
CA TYR A 249 -6.88 -5.09 9.74
C TYR A 249 -8.06 -4.29 10.30
N LEU A 250 -7.78 -3.03 10.63
CA LEU A 250 -8.73 -2.13 11.26
C LEU A 250 -9.35 -1.24 10.20
N ASN A 251 -10.58 -1.56 9.78
CA ASN A 251 -11.32 -0.71 8.86
C ASN A 251 -12.75 -0.52 9.38
N SER A 252 -13.13 0.73 9.63
CA SER A 252 -14.45 1.14 10.10
C SER A 252 -15.33 1.72 9.00
N ARG A 253 -14.88 1.68 7.74
CA ARG A 253 -15.65 2.08 6.56
C ARG A 253 -16.85 1.16 6.38
N ASP A 254 -17.99 1.78 6.12
CA ASP A 254 -19.21 1.10 5.70
C ASP A 254 -19.24 1.05 4.16
N PHE A 255 -18.98 -0.14 3.61
CA PHE A 255 -18.95 -0.32 2.16
C PHE A 255 -20.33 -0.30 1.50
N ASP A 256 -21.42 -0.38 2.28
CA ASP A 256 -22.79 -0.23 1.77
C ASP A 256 -23.18 1.25 1.55
N ILE A 257 -22.36 2.20 2.04
CA ILE A 257 -22.58 3.64 1.90
C ILE A 257 -21.57 4.22 0.91
N ALA A 258 -22.06 4.68 -0.24
CA ALA A 258 -21.24 5.36 -1.24
C ALA A 258 -20.55 6.62 -0.67
N PRO A 259 -19.24 6.84 -0.84
CA PRO A 259 -18.50 8.00 -0.33
C PRO A 259 -18.70 9.21 -1.25
N THR A 260 -19.69 10.02 -0.93
CA THR A 260 -20.03 11.26 -1.60
C THR A 260 -20.03 12.42 -0.60
N ALA A 261 -19.96 13.66 -1.08
CA ALA A 261 -20.00 14.84 -0.21
C ALA A 261 -21.19 14.85 0.78
N GLY A 262 -22.32 14.21 0.45
CA GLY A 262 -23.50 14.13 1.31
C GLY A 262 -23.48 12.99 2.34
N THR A 263 -22.53 12.05 2.26
CA THR A 263 -22.51 10.80 3.03
C THR A 263 -21.21 10.58 3.83
N LEU A 264 -20.22 11.49 3.71
CA LEU A 264 -18.95 11.40 4.46
C LEU A 264 -19.14 11.29 5.98
N ALA A 265 -20.20 11.87 6.54
CA ALA A 265 -20.50 11.79 7.97
C ALA A 265 -20.95 10.39 8.43
N THR A 266 -21.37 9.52 7.50
CA THR A 266 -21.95 8.20 7.81
C THR A 266 -21.19 7.04 7.20
N VAL A 267 -20.30 7.27 6.22
CA VAL A 267 -19.51 6.22 5.53
C VAL A 267 -18.44 5.59 6.41
N GLY A 268 -18.21 6.11 7.61
CA GLY A 268 -17.12 5.68 8.49
C GLY A 268 -15.83 6.44 8.22
N ASP A 269 -14.70 5.81 8.54
CA ASP A 269 -13.37 6.42 8.45
C ASP A 269 -12.72 6.08 7.11
N LEU A 270 -12.25 7.10 6.39
CA LEU A 270 -11.86 6.99 4.97
C LEU A 270 -10.67 7.89 4.61
N GLY A 271 -9.67 7.32 3.93
CA GLY A 271 -8.44 8.05 3.55
C GLY A 271 -7.49 8.26 4.74
N PRO A 272 -7.01 7.19 5.41
CA PRO A 272 -6.04 7.33 6.49
C PRO A 272 -4.70 7.86 5.96
N GLU A 273 -4.39 9.11 6.33
CA GLU A 273 -3.13 9.79 6.01
C GLU A 273 -2.14 9.63 7.18
N GLY A 274 -2.25 10.47 8.21
CA GLY A 274 -1.41 10.38 9.40
C GLY A 274 -1.82 9.25 10.37
N LEU A 275 -0.82 8.52 10.87
CA LEU A 275 -0.96 7.55 11.97
C LEU A 275 -0.10 7.94 13.17
N LEU A 276 -0.68 7.82 14.37
CA LEU A 276 0.02 8.04 15.63
C LEU A 276 -0.26 6.90 16.62
N PHE A 277 0.79 6.26 17.10
CA PHE A 277 0.72 5.33 18.21
C PHE A 277 0.93 6.06 19.54
N ILE A 278 0.08 5.79 20.52
CA ILE A 278 0.18 6.28 21.90
C ILE A 278 0.33 5.05 22.80
N SER A 279 1.45 4.95 23.52
CA SER A 279 1.70 3.84 24.44
C SER A 279 0.70 3.83 25.61
N ALA A 280 0.52 2.66 26.23
CA ALA A 280 -0.33 2.50 27.41
C ALA A 280 -0.01 3.52 28.53
N ALA A 281 1.27 3.78 28.77
CA ALA A 281 1.73 4.71 29.80
C ALA A 281 1.33 6.17 29.54
N ASN A 282 1.15 6.54 28.27
CA ASN A 282 0.74 7.89 27.86
C ASN A 282 -0.76 7.98 27.54
N SER A 283 -1.49 6.87 27.68
CA SER A 283 -2.90 6.76 27.31
C SER A 283 -3.81 6.97 28.52
N PRO A 284 -4.90 7.76 28.40
CA PRO A 284 -5.85 7.96 29.48
C PRO A 284 -6.65 6.70 29.82
N THR A 285 -6.63 5.68 28.96
CA THR A 285 -7.33 4.40 29.19
C THR A 285 -6.44 3.35 29.84
N GLY A 286 -5.13 3.61 29.94
CA GLY A 286 -4.14 2.60 30.32
C GLY A 286 -3.89 1.51 29.27
N LEU A 287 -4.51 1.61 28.08
CA LEU A 287 -4.29 0.72 26.94
C LEU A 287 -3.56 1.48 25.82
N PRO A 288 -2.69 0.83 25.03
CA PRO A 288 -2.14 1.45 23.84
C PRO A 288 -3.25 1.92 22.89
N LEU A 289 -3.05 3.06 22.24
CA LEU A 289 -3.99 3.63 21.27
C LEU A 289 -3.29 3.80 19.92
N LEU A 290 -4.04 3.57 18.85
CA LEU A 290 -3.71 4.02 17.50
C LEU A 290 -4.68 5.13 17.11
N VAL A 291 -4.15 6.26 16.68
CA VAL A 291 -4.90 7.38 16.14
C VAL A 291 -4.67 7.42 14.63
N ALA A 292 -5.75 7.49 13.85
CA ALA A 292 -5.70 7.66 12.40
C ALA A 292 -6.43 8.95 12.02
N SER A 293 -5.75 9.86 11.31
CA SER A 293 -6.40 11.01 10.67
C SER A 293 -6.86 10.60 9.27
N ASN A 294 -8.16 10.72 9.03
CA ASN A 294 -8.79 10.31 7.80
C ASN A 294 -9.15 11.57 6.99
N GLU A 295 -8.37 11.88 5.96
CA GLU A 295 -8.50 13.14 5.21
C GLU A 295 -9.83 13.21 4.49
N VAL A 296 -10.22 12.13 3.80
CA VAL A 296 -11.40 12.13 2.93
C VAL A 296 -12.70 12.23 3.74
N SER A 297 -12.82 11.51 4.86
CA SER A 297 -13.98 11.64 5.76
C SER A 297 -13.89 12.85 6.70
N GLY A 298 -12.71 13.46 6.85
CA GLY A 298 -12.46 14.53 7.83
C GLY A 298 -12.55 14.07 9.28
N THR A 299 -12.32 12.78 9.55
CA THR A 299 -12.46 12.18 10.88
C THR A 299 -11.11 11.86 11.52
N VAL A 300 -11.08 11.82 12.86
CA VAL A 300 -9.95 11.25 13.61
C VAL A 300 -10.46 10.02 14.36
N ALA A 301 -10.00 8.86 13.95
CA ALA A 301 -10.35 7.59 14.57
C ALA A 301 -9.34 7.24 15.67
N VAL A 302 -9.82 6.72 16.79
CA VAL A 302 -8.98 6.25 17.90
C VAL A 302 -9.34 4.80 18.21
N TYR A 303 -8.38 3.91 18.02
CA TYR A 303 -8.51 2.48 18.28
C TYR A 303 -7.71 2.13 19.54
N SER A 304 -8.33 1.44 20.49
CA SER A 304 -7.63 0.92 21.66
C SER A 304 -7.12 -0.48 21.37
N ILE A 305 -5.82 -0.72 21.41
CA ILE A 305 -5.20 -2.02 21.14
C ILE A 305 -5.21 -2.82 22.44
N PRO A 306 -6.11 -3.81 22.60
CA PRO A 306 -6.05 -4.68 23.75
C PRO A 306 -4.76 -5.50 23.67
N GLU A 307 -4.20 -5.83 24.84
CA GLU A 307 -3.09 -6.79 24.90
C GLU A 307 -3.49 -8.06 24.14
N PRO A 308 -2.63 -8.58 23.26
CA PRO A 308 -2.84 -9.90 22.69
C PRO A 308 -3.06 -10.85 23.85
N ALA A 309 -4.21 -11.52 23.90
CA ALA A 309 -4.49 -12.46 24.98
C ALA A 309 -3.31 -13.44 25.06
N GLY A 310 -2.50 -13.32 26.12
CA GLY A 310 -1.31 -14.12 26.30
C GLY A 310 -1.68 -15.61 26.22
N LEU A 311 -1.28 -16.26 25.13
CA LEU A 311 -1.48 -17.69 24.93
C LEU A 311 -0.49 -18.45 25.83
N SER A 312 -0.91 -18.73 27.06
CA SER A 312 -0.56 -19.99 27.70
C SER A 312 -0.92 -21.12 26.73
N PHE A 313 0.09 -21.91 26.32
CA PHE A 313 0.00 -23.07 25.45
C PHE A 313 -1.36 -23.80 25.54
N LEU A 314 -2.20 -23.63 24.53
CA LEU A 314 -3.24 -24.58 24.13
C LEU A 314 -3.56 -24.33 22.66
N ALA A 315 -3.38 -25.38 21.85
CA ALA A 315 -3.74 -25.39 20.44
C ALA A 315 -5.24 -25.14 20.27
N ALA A 316 -5.61 -23.91 19.92
CA ALA A 316 -6.81 -23.55 19.16
C ALA A 316 -6.82 -22.03 18.97
N SER A 317 -7.18 -21.60 17.76
CA SER A 317 -7.40 -20.23 17.32
C SER A 317 -7.97 -19.32 18.41
N ALA A 318 -7.18 -18.35 18.89
CA ALA A 318 -7.67 -17.24 19.72
C ALA A 318 -7.60 -15.95 18.90
N MET A 319 -8.76 -15.51 18.42
CA MET A 319 -8.98 -14.24 17.74
C MET A 319 -8.80 -13.08 18.74
N LEU A 320 -7.99 -12.11 18.35
CA LEU A 320 -7.99 -10.77 18.95
C LEU A 320 -9.27 -10.06 18.47
N VAL A 321 -10.10 -9.57 19.39
CA VAL A 321 -11.28 -8.76 19.04
C VAL A 321 -11.11 -7.37 19.62
N LEU A 322 -10.87 -6.42 18.73
CA LEU A 322 -10.79 -5.00 19.00
C LEU A 322 -12.19 -4.37 19.01
N ARG A 323 -12.55 -3.69 20.11
CA ARG A 323 -13.85 -2.98 20.25
C ARG A 323 -13.68 -1.48 20.13
N ARG A 324 -14.37 -0.86 19.17
CA ARG A 324 -14.57 0.59 19.08
C ARG A 324 -15.33 1.08 20.31
N ARG A 325 -14.76 2.05 21.06
CA ARG A 325 -15.54 2.80 22.07
C ARG A 325 -16.21 3.97 21.37
N ARG A 326 -17.53 4.07 21.52
CA ARG A 326 -18.32 5.27 21.19
C ARG A 326 -18.13 6.32 22.28
#